data_AF-A0A640XUA4-F1
#
_entry.id   AF-A0A640XUA4-F1
#
_cell.length_a   1.000
_cell.length_b   1.000
_cell.length_c   1.000
_cell.angle_alpha   90.00
_cell.angle_beta   90.00
_cell.angle_gamma   90.00
#
_symmetry.space_group_name_H-M   'P 1'
#
loop_
_entity.id
_entity.type
_entity.pdbx_description
1 polymer ?
#
loop_
_entity_poly.entity_id
_entity_poly.type
_entity_poly.pdbx_seq_one_letter_code
_entity_poly.pdbx_strand_id
1 'polypeptide(L)'
;MAIGRRTKSAATAMAVALALPAPAAAAALRAGLYEAAPAQPAGIYQLGTFAVVAEGGKRRIVAAEGYDGIYYPDAGRCDGYEVPLVTERIPINRRGRFAVRERTPVRRGSLRIVWKGAWKKPGRLGGKLRIRYRRCDSTIRWVGRRTGPAAPLAAGRLPD
;
A
#
# COMPACT_ATOMS: atom_id res chain seq x y z
N MET A 1 71.31 24.87 29.62
CA MET A 1 69.98 25.30 30.11
C MET A 1 68.96 25.09 29.02
N ALA A 2 67.94 24.30 29.31
CA ALA A 2 66.87 23.89 28.40
C ALA A 2 65.70 24.87 28.45
N ILE A 3 65.10 25.19 27.30
CA ILE A 3 63.73 25.71 27.22
C ILE A 3 63.04 25.07 26.01
N GLY A 4 62.16 24.10 26.29
CA GLY A 4 61.31 23.48 25.29
C GLY A 4 60.05 24.30 25.02
N ARG A 5 59.47 24.12 23.82
CA ARG A 5 58.05 24.42 23.55
C ARG A 5 57.45 23.33 22.66
N ARG A 6 56.49 22.61 23.26
CA ARG A 6 55.60 21.63 22.64
C ARG A 6 54.47 22.37 21.93
N THR A 7 54.11 21.94 20.72
CA THR A 7 52.80 22.16 20.09
C THR A 7 52.77 21.34 18.79
N LYS A 8 51.71 20.65 18.34
CA LYS A 8 50.37 20.30 18.84
C LYS A 8 49.96 19.12 17.96
N SER A 9 49.48 18.03 18.55
CA SER A 9 48.92 16.88 17.83
C SER A 9 47.67 17.29 17.05
N ALA A 10 47.62 16.98 15.75
CA ALA A 10 46.39 17.00 14.97
C ALA A 10 45.90 15.56 14.85
N ALA A 11 44.94 15.17 15.71
CA ALA A 11 44.26 13.91 15.61
C ALA A 11 43.27 13.97 14.43
N THR A 12 43.58 13.24 13.36
CA THR A 12 42.68 13.00 12.23
C THR A 12 41.50 12.18 12.74
N ALA A 13 40.35 12.83 12.95
CA ALA A 13 39.10 12.15 13.27
C ALA A 13 38.60 11.42 12.02
N MET A 14 38.87 10.11 11.93
CA MET A 14 38.18 9.22 11.00
C MET A 14 36.70 9.14 11.40
N ALA A 15 35.85 9.85 10.66
CA ALA A 15 34.41 9.68 10.72
C ALA A 15 34.07 8.31 10.11
N VAL A 16 33.88 7.30 10.97
CA VAL A 16 33.29 6.02 10.58
C VAL A 16 31.83 6.29 10.22
N ALA A 17 31.54 6.30 8.91
CA ALA A 17 30.18 6.33 8.41
C ALA A 17 29.49 5.03 8.83
N LEU A 18 28.70 5.10 9.91
CA LEU A 18 27.79 4.04 10.33
C LEU A 18 26.80 3.78 9.18
N ALA A 19 27.03 2.71 8.43
CA ALA A 19 26.10 2.17 7.47
C ALA A 19 24.84 1.71 8.21
N LEU A 20 23.85 2.60 8.30
CA LEU A 20 22.52 2.28 8.78
C LEU A 20 21.95 1.17 7.87
N PRO A 21 21.49 0.03 8.42
CA PRO A 21 20.87 -1.01 7.62
C PRO A 21 19.64 -0.42 6.94
N ALA A 22 19.70 -0.32 5.61
CA ALA A 22 18.56 0.10 4.80
C ALA A 22 17.36 -0.80 5.14
N PRO A 23 16.17 -0.24 5.40
CA PRO A 23 15.02 -1.04 5.80
C PRO A 23 14.63 -1.98 4.67
N ALA A 24 14.90 -3.27 4.86
CA ALA A 24 14.63 -4.36 3.91
C ALA A 24 13.17 -4.46 3.43
N ALA A 25 12.24 -3.73 4.06
CA ALA A 25 10.84 -3.65 3.67
C ALA A 25 10.60 -2.98 2.30
N ALA A 26 11.48 -2.05 1.87
CA ALA A 26 11.34 -1.41 0.57
C ALA A 26 11.61 -2.37 -0.61
N ALA A 27 12.48 -3.37 -0.41
CA ALA A 27 12.80 -4.39 -1.41
C ALA A 27 11.65 -5.40 -1.64
N ALA A 28 10.72 -5.51 -0.69
CA ALA A 28 9.56 -6.39 -0.79
C ALA A 28 8.40 -5.80 -1.63
N LEU A 29 8.47 -4.53 -1.98
CA LEU A 29 7.40 -3.84 -2.71
C LEU A 29 7.77 -3.71 -4.20
N ARG A 30 7.13 -4.52 -5.04
CA ARG A 30 7.30 -4.47 -6.50
C ARG A 30 6.16 -3.66 -7.13
N ALA A 31 6.46 -2.86 -8.15
CA ALA A 31 5.41 -2.35 -9.03
C ALA A 31 4.76 -3.51 -9.78
N GLY A 32 3.47 -3.40 -10.06
CA GLY A 32 2.73 -4.50 -10.64
C GLY A 32 1.23 -4.35 -10.55
N LEU A 33 0.54 -5.22 -11.27
CA LEU A 33 -0.85 -5.54 -10.99
C LEU A 33 -0.93 -6.51 -9.82
N TYR A 34 -1.93 -6.31 -8.98
CA TYR A 34 -2.19 -7.08 -7.78
C TYR A 34 -3.65 -7.47 -7.70
N GLU A 35 -3.85 -8.71 -7.25
CA GLU A 35 -5.15 -9.24 -6.84
C GLU A 35 -5.12 -9.48 -5.33
N ALA A 36 -6.24 -9.24 -4.67
CA ALA A 36 -6.48 -9.54 -3.28
C ALA A 36 -7.77 -10.35 -3.11
N ALA A 37 -7.75 -11.32 -2.22
CA ALA A 37 -8.87 -12.20 -1.89
C ALA A 37 -8.98 -12.35 -0.36
N PRO A 38 -10.16 -12.68 0.19
CA PRO A 38 -10.28 -13.15 1.56
C PRO A 38 -9.30 -14.31 1.82
N ALA A 39 -8.63 -14.29 2.96
CA ALA A 39 -7.64 -15.30 3.33
C ALA A 39 -8.28 -16.69 3.54
N GLN A 40 -9.55 -16.68 3.92
CA GLN A 40 -10.42 -17.85 3.99
C GLN A 40 -11.65 -17.50 3.16
N PRO A 41 -11.64 -17.77 1.85
CA PRO A 41 -12.79 -17.50 1.01
C PRO A 41 -13.94 -18.39 1.47
N ALA A 42 -15.08 -17.76 1.74
CA ALA A 42 -16.33 -18.44 2.07
C ALA A 42 -17.42 -17.86 1.16
N GLY A 43 -18.12 -18.73 0.44
CA GLY A 43 -19.08 -18.31 -0.57
C GLY A 43 -18.45 -17.60 -1.78
N ILE A 44 -19.27 -16.85 -2.51
CA ILE A 44 -18.86 -16.00 -3.63
C ILE A 44 -18.36 -14.69 -3.04
N TYR A 45 -17.18 -14.25 -3.46
CA TYR A 45 -16.57 -13.00 -3.02
C TYR A 45 -16.02 -12.24 -4.23
N GLN A 46 -15.89 -10.93 -4.09
CA GLN A 46 -15.26 -10.08 -5.08
C GLN A 46 -13.75 -10.03 -4.85
N LEU A 47 -12.98 -10.20 -5.92
CA LEU A 47 -11.54 -9.97 -5.90
C LEU A 47 -11.27 -8.46 -5.84
N GLY A 48 -10.37 -8.06 -4.96
CA GLY A 48 -9.81 -6.72 -5.02
C GLY A 48 -8.74 -6.66 -6.10
N THR A 49 -8.87 -5.74 -7.06
CA THR A 49 -7.90 -5.56 -8.15
C THR A 49 -7.37 -4.14 -8.14
N PHE A 50 -6.04 -3.99 -8.21
CA PHE A 50 -5.37 -2.69 -8.18
C PHE A 50 -3.95 -2.75 -8.73
N ALA A 51 -3.41 -1.60 -9.13
CA ALA A 51 -2.02 -1.45 -9.53
C ALA A 51 -1.18 -0.79 -8.43
N VAL A 52 0.07 -1.21 -8.29
CA VAL A 52 1.10 -0.52 -7.50
C VAL A 52 2.07 0.16 -8.45
N VAL A 53 2.14 1.48 -8.37
CA VAL A 53 2.97 2.32 -9.24
C VAL A 53 4.00 3.11 -8.46
N ALA A 54 5.05 3.58 -9.14
CA ALA A 54 5.99 4.55 -8.62
C ALA A 54 5.70 5.91 -9.28
N GLU A 55 5.41 6.92 -8.47
CA GLU A 55 5.04 8.27 -8.91
C GLU A 55 5.78 9.29 -8.03
N GLY A 56 6.63 10.13 -8.62
CA GLY A 56 7.41 11.14 -7.89
C GLY A 56 8.27 10.56 -6.75
N GLY A 57 8.88 9.38 -6.97
CA GLY A 57 9.69 8.67 -5.97
C GLY A 57 8.89 8.03 -4.82
N LYS A 58 7.56 8.13 -4.84
CA LYS A 58 6.66 7.50 -3.87
C LYS A 58 5.91 6.34 -4.50
N ARG A 59 5.46 5.41 -3.65
CA ARG A 59 4.66 4.25 -4.07
C ARG A 59 3.19 4.49 -3.74
N ARG A 60 2.31 4.15 -4.66
CA ARG A 60 0.86 4.33 -4.51
C ARG A 60 0.12 3.12 -5.06
N ILE A 61 -1.04 2.84 -4.48
CA ILE A 61 -2.07 2.00 -5.09
C ILE A 61 -2.94 2.91 -5.94
N VAL A 62 -3.24 2.48 -7.16
CA VAL A 62 -4.13 3.16 -8.11
C VAL A 62 -5.06 2.13 -8.77
N ALA A 63 -6.08 2.60 -9.48
CA ALA A 63 -6.93 1.73 -10.29
C ALA A 63 -6.08 0.89 -11.26
N ALA A 64 -6.42 -0.39 -11.41
CA ALA A 64 -5.78 -1.24 -12.40
C ALA A 64 -6.28 -0.88 -13.81
N GLU A 65 -5.47 -1.12 -14.83
CA GLU A 65 -5.91 -0.95 -16.21
C GLU A 65 -7.13 -1.84 -16.51
N GLY A 66 -8.12 -1.29 -17.22
CA GLY A 66 -9.39 -1.97 -17.49
C GLY A 66 -10.41 -1.89 -16.36
N TYR A 67 -10.07 -1.23 -15.23
CA TYR A 67 -10.98 -0.95 -14.13
C TYR A 67 -11.17 0.56 -13.97
N ASP A 68 -12.40 0.97 -13.68
CA ASP A 68 -12.78 2.37 -13.42
C ASP A 68 -12.41 2.84 -12.01
N GLY A 69 -11.97 1.93 -11.14
CA GLY A 69 -11.63 2.24 -9.75
C GLY A 69 -10.75 1.22 -9.04
N ILE A 70 -10.50 1.48 -7.75
CA ILE A 70 -9.76 0.57 -6.87
C ILE A 70 -10.77 -0.35 -6.18
N TYR A 71 -10.70 -1.64 -6.46
CA TYR A 71 -11.58 -2.63 -5.84
C TYR A 71 -10.91 -3.32 -4.65
N TYR A 72 -11.69 -3.59 -3.61
CA TYR A 72 -11.25 -4.27 -2.40
C TYR A 72 -11.88 -5.67 -2.29
N PRO A 73 -11.22 -6.61 -1.59
CA PRO A 73 -11.75 -7.97 -1.47
C PRO A 73 -12.95 -8.02 -0.53
N ASP A 74 -14.16 -8.07 -1.07
CA ASP A 74 -15.40 -8.13 -0.30
C ASP A 74 -16.06 -9.51 -0.36
N ALA A 75 -16.49 -10.01 0.79
CA ALA A 75 -17.26 -11.24 0.92
C ALA A 75 -18.78 -11.01 0.79
N GLY A 76 -19.22 -9.78 0.51
CA GLY A 76 -20.64 -9.43 0.33
C GLY A 76 -21.47 -9.49 1.62
N ARG A 77 -20.81 -9.53 2.80
CA ARG A 77 -21.47 -9.84 4.07
C ARG A 77 -22.32 -8.69 4.61
N CYS A 78 -21.85 -7.45 4.48
CA CYS A 78 -22.55 -6.27 4.99
C CYS A 78 -23.33 -5.53 3.92
N ASP A 79 -22.89 -5.66 2.68
CA ASP A 79 -23.57 -5.19 1.51
C ASP A 79 -23.16 -6.06 0.33
N GLY A 80 -24.11 -6.39 -0.55
CA GLY A 80 -23.84 -7.13 -1.77
C GLY A 80 -23.51 -6.20 -2.94
N TYR A 81 -22.93 -5.03 -2.68
CA TYR A 81 -22.67 -4.02 -3.71
C TYR A 81 -21.24 -4.12 -4.22
N GLU A 82 -21.10 -4.03 -5.54
CA GLU A 82 -19.81 -3.91 -6.20
C GLU A 82 -19.39 -2.43 -6.27
N VAL A 83 -18.91 -1.89 -5.15
CA VAL A 83 -18.56 -0.46 -5.07
C VAL A 83 -17.03 -0.29 -5.06
N PRO A 84 -16.43 0.36 -6.06
CA PRO A 84 -15.02 0.72 -5.98
C PRO A 84 -14.79 1.75 -4.87
N LEU A 85 -13.55 1.84 -4.39
CA LEU A 85 -13.15 3.00 -3.59
C LEU A 85 -13.20 4.25 -4.46
N VAL A 86 -13.85 5.29 -3.95
CA VAL A 86 -13.84 6.65 -4.48
C VAL A 86 -12.43 7.24 -4.44
N THR A 87 -11.57 6.79 -3.52
CA THR A 87 -10.18 7.25 -3.56
C THR A 87 -9.45 6.73 -4.80
N GLU A 88 -8.92 7.65 -5.60
CA GLU A 88 -8.17 7.32 -6.81
C GLU A 88 -6.75 6.82 -6.52
N ARG A 89 -6.19 7.20 -5.37
CA ARG A 89 -4.78 6.98 -5.03
C ARG A 89 -4.58 6.73 -3.54
N ILE A 90 -4.07 5.55 -3.18
CA ILE A 90 -3.77 5.20 -1.78
C ILE A 90 -2.26 5.25 -1.56
N PRO A 91 -1.74 6.09 -0.65
CA PRO A 91 -0.31 6.18 -0.40
C PRO A 91 0.22 4.92 0.29
N ILE A 92 1.38 4.45 -0.17
CA ILE A 92 2.13 3.36 0.48
C ILE A 92 3.33 3.98 1.18
N ASN A 93 3.48 3.73 2.48
CA ASN A 93 4.61 4.24 3.23
C ASN A 93 5.91 3.48 2.92
N ARG A 94 7.04 3.99 3.40
CA ARG A 94 8.37 3.38 3.21
C ARG A 94 8.49 1.94 3.76
N ARG A 95 7.61 1.54 4.67
CA ARG A 95 7.56 0.18 5.24
C ARG A 95 6.64 -0.76 4.43
N GLY A 96 6.18 -0.33 3.25
CA GLY A 96 5.25 -1.10 2.43
C GLY A 96 3.91 -1.30 3.13
N ARG A 97 3.38 -0.29 3.84
CA ARG A 97 2.05 -0.35 4.46
C ARG A 97 1.14 0.71 3.88
N PHE A 98 -0.13 0.38 3.77
CA PHE A 98 -1.18 1.32 3.39
C PHE A 98 -2.38 1.20 4.33
N ALA A 99 -3.13 2.29 4.40
CA ALA A 99 -4.42 2.34 5.07
C ALA A 99 -5.28 3.38 4.38
N VAL A 100 -6.49 2.99 4.00
CA VAL A 100 -7.53 3.89 3.51
C VAL A 100 -8.74 3.77 4.44
N ARG A 101 -9.42 4.89 4.63
CA ARG A 101 -10.72 4.96 5.30
C ARG A 101 -11.63 5.75 4.39
N GLU A 102 -12.73 5.14 4.00
CA GLU A 102 -13.67 5.73 3.06
C GLU A 102 -15.09 5.65 3.60
N ARG A 103 -15.90 6.61 3.16
CA ARG A 103 -17.33 6.62 3.39
C ARG A 103 -18.03 6.90 2.06
N THR A 104 -18.75 5.90 1.56
CA THR A 104 -19.41 5.97 0.25
C THR A 104 -20.91 6.03 0.46
N PRO A 105 -21.61 7.08 -0.04
CA PRO A 105 -23.06 7.13 0.03
C PRO A 105 -23.66 6.04 -0.86
N VAL A 106 -24.64 5.31 -0.34
CA VAL A 106 -25.42 4.32 -1.10
C VAL A 106 -26.91 4.66 -0.92
N ARG A 107 -27.78 4.15 -1.79
CA ARG A 107 -29.23 4.47 -1.80
C ARG A 107 -29.90 4.52 -0.42
N ARG A 108 -29.43 3.71 0.52
CA ARG A 108 -30.04 3.47 1.83
C ARG A 108 -29.08 3.69 3.01
N GLY A 109 -28.12 4.62 2.87
CA GLY A 109 -27.25 5.06 3.96
C GLY A 109 -25.83 5.39 3.49
N SER A 110 -24.84 5.06 4.31
CA SER A 110 -23.44 5.18 3.90
C SER A 110 -22.67 3.93 4.28
N LEU A 111 -21.95 3.38 3.31
CA LEU A 111 -20.96 2.33 3.51
C LEU A 111 -19.71 2.95 4.11
N ARG A 112 -19.12 2.35 5.15
CA ARG A 112 -17.84 2.78 5.71
C ARG A 112 -16.82 1.67 5.55
N ILE A 113 -15.75 1.96 4.83
CA ILE A 113 -14.70 1.00 4.49
C ILE A 113 -13.43 1.42 5.22
N VAL A 114 -12.77 0.47 5.87
CA VAL A 114 -11.42 0.63 6.38
C VAL A 114 -10.57 -0.51 5.84
N TRP A 115 -9.73 -0.20 4.87
CA TRP A 115 -8.88 -1.19 4.23
C TRP A 115 -7.41 -0.91 4.56
N LYS A 116 -6.74 -1.92 5.10
CA LYS A 116 -5.35 -1.82 5.54
C LYS A 116 -4.58 -3.03 5.05
N GLY A 117 -3.34 -2.81 4.60
CA GLY A 117 -2.47 -3.89 4.17
C GLY A 117 -1.00 -3.58 4.33
N ALA A 118 -0.19 -4.63 4.21
CA ALA A 118 1.26 -4.55 4.24
C ALA A 118 1.89 -5.60 3.33
N TRP A 119 2.96 -5.21 2.62
CA TRP A 119 3.85 -6.13 1.94
C TRP A 119 4.84 -6.71 2.96
N LYS A 120 4.70 -8.01 3.24
CA LYS A 120 5.63 -8.74 4.12
C LYS A 120 6.72 -9.49 3.36
N LYS A 121 6.44 -9.85 2.10
CA LYS A 121 7.37 -10.52 1.19
C LYS A 121 7.24 -9.91 -0.21
N PRO A 122 8.28 -9.99 -1.07
CA PRO A 122 8.20 -9.61 -2.47
C PRO A 122 6.93 -10.15 -3.15
N GLY A 123 6.08 -9.25 -3.65
CA GLY A 123 4.87 -9.64 -4.39
C GLY A 123 3.75 -10.29 -3.55
N ARG A 124 3.91 -10.40 -2.23
CA ARG A 124 2.86 -10.90 -1.32
C ARG A 124 2.48 -9.82 -0.33
N LEU A 125 1.19 -9.50 -0.31
CA LEU A 125 0.62 -8.58 0.66
C LEU A 125 -0.48 -9.26 1.46
N GLY A 126 -0.78 -8.71 2.62
CA GLY A 126 -1.90 -9.17 3.42
C GLY A 126 -2.37 -8.08 4.35
N GLY A 127 -3.58 -8.24 4.85
CA GLY A 127 -4.19 -7.18 5.62
C GLY A 127 -5.56 -7.51 6.18
N LYS A 128 -6.27 -6.44 6.51
CA LYS A 128 -7.64 -6.49 7.02
C LYS A 128 -8.49 -5.46 6.29
N LEU A 129 -9.68 -5.89 5.91
CA LEU A 129 -10.75 -5.05 5.43
C LEU A 129 -11.83 -5.03 6.51
N ARG A 130 -12.36 -3.85 6.80
CA ARG A 130 -13.54 -3.70 7.64
C ARG A 130 -14.59 -2.94 6.86
N ILE A 131 -15.78 -3.51 6.78
CA ILE A 131 -16.93 -2.90 6.13
C ILE A 131 -17.99 -2.69 7.21
N ARG A 132 -18.56 -1.50 7.26
CA ARG A 132 -19.72 -1.20 8.10
C ARG A 132 -20.82 -0.61 7.27
N TYR A 133 -22.00 -1.19 7.35
CA TYR A 133 -23.20 -0.68 6.72
C TYR A 133 -24.39 -0.86 7.67
N ARG A 134 -25.03 0.25 8.05
CA ARG A 134 -26.11 0.26 9.05
C ARG A 134 -25.69 -0.46 10.35
N ARG A 135 -26.38 -1.55 10.72
CA ARG A 135 -26.10 -2.37 11.90
C ARG A 135 -25.12 -3.52 11.62
N CYS A 136 -24.67 -3.71 10.37
CA CYS A 136 -23.68 -4.71 10.02
C CYS A 136 -22.25 -4.18 10.18
N ASP A 137 -21.37 -4.99 10.77
CA ASP A 137 -19.93 -4.78 10.86
C ASP A 137 -19.22 -6.09 10.50
N SER A 138 -18.52 -6.08 9.36
CA SER A 138 -17.75 -7.22 8.86
C SER A 138 -16.27 -6.89 8.91
N THR A 139 -15.49 -7.87 9.34
CA THR A 139 -14.03 -7.84 9.32
C THR A 139 -13.55 -9.05 8.53
N ILE A 140 -12.76 -8.79 7.50
CA ILE A 140 -12.21 -9.83 6.62
C ILE A 140 -10.69 -9.72 6.67
N ARG A 141 -10.02 -10.84 6.97
CA ARG A 141 -8.59 -10.97 6.68
C ARG A 141 -8.44 -11.30 5.20
N TRP A 142 -7.52 -10.64 4.53
CA TRP A 142 -7.29 -10.83 3.11
C TRP A 142 -5.80 -10.99 2.82
N VAL A 143 -5.52 -11.68 1.72
CA VAL A 143 -4.18 -11.87 1.16
C VAL A 143 -4.19 -11.41 -0.28
N GLY A 144 -3.05 -10.93 -0.76
CA GLY A 144 -2.90 -10.53 -2.15
C GLY A 144 -1.58 -10.99 -2.74
N ARG A 145 -1.57 -11.08 -4.07
CA ARG A 145 -0.43 -11.50 -4.86
C ARG A 145 -0.25 -10.57 -6.05
N ARG A 146 1.00 -10.39 -6.46
CA ARG A 146 1.32 -9.78 -7.74
C ARG A 146 0.94 -10.75 -8.85
N THR A 147 0.23 -10.28 -9.87
CA THR A 147 -0.21 -11.07 -11.02
C THR A 147 0.54 -10.73 -12.30
N GLY A 148 1.11 -9.52 -12.39
CA GLY A 148 1.86 -9.12 -13.56
C GLY A 148 2.61 -7.80 -13.38
N PRO A 149 3.37 -7.35 -14.39
CA PRO A 149 3.77 -5.96 -14.48
C PRO A 149 2.53 -5.06 -14.50
N ALA A 150 2.63 -3.86 -13.92
CA ALA A 150 1.66 -2.82 -14.21
C ALA A 150 1.95 -2.38 -15.64
N ALA A 151 0.93 -2.25 -16.48
CA ALA A 151 1.13 -1.57 -17.74
C ALA A 151 1.77 -0.21 -17.48
N PRO A 152 2.66 0.26 -18.37
CA PRO A 152 3.14 1.63 -18.26
C PRO A 152 1.90 2.51 -18.24
N LEU A 153 1.69 3.24 -17.13
CA LEU A 153 0.76 4.36 -17.13
C LEU A 153 1.17 5.20 -18.33
N ALA A 154 0.34 5.23 -19.37
CA ALA A 154 0.64 6.01 -20.55
C ALA A 154 1.04 7.39 -20.05
N ALA A 155 2.27 7.81 -20.34
CA ALA A 155 2.75 9.14 -20.04
C ALA A 155 1.98 10.09 -20.97
N GLY A 156 0.72 10.37 -20.65
CA GLY A 156 -0.22 10.91 -21.61
C GLY A 156 -1.47 11.41 -20.93
N ARG A 157 -1.45 12.71 -20.62
CA ARG A 157 -2.60 13.60 -20.34
C ARG A 157 -3.61 13.10 -19.31
N LEU A 158 -3.57 13.73 -18.14
CA LEU A 158 -4.81 14.16 -17.50
C LEU A 158 -5.61 14.94 -18.57
N PRO A 159 -6.89 14.61 -18.84
CA PRO A 159 -7.75 15.57 -19.52
C PRO A 159 -7.81 16.82 -18.62
N ASP A 160 -7.53 17.98 -19.22
CA ASP A 160 -7.70 19.29 -18.60
C ASP A 160 -9.16 19.53 -18.20
#